data_AF-A0A968NWF8-F1
#
_entry.id   AF-A0A968NWF8-F1
#
_cell.length_a   1.000
_cell.length_b   1.000
_cell.length_c   1.000
_cell.angle_alpha   90.00
_cell.angle_beta   90.00
_cell.angle_gamma   90.00
#
_symmetry.space_group_name_H-M   'P 1'
#
loop_
_entity.id
_entity.type
_entity.pdbx_description
1 polymer ?
#
loop_
_entity_poly.entity_id
_entity_poly.type
_entity_poly.pdbx_seq_one_letter_code
_entity_poly.pdbx_strand_id
1 'polypeptide(L)'
;MPPRWPRQPDRNDPAYRKLDDRMNFAVHVAVFALCNSGAWFFRILNAAAWDWTPWLTGSWALLLLSHGVYIFAIATIPTPSSPNLPEAGRSIHCEFPKIKSITVLGV
;
A
#
# COMPACT_ATOMS: atom_id res chain seq x y z
N MET A 1 7.05 15.47 0.74
CA MET A 1 5.66 15.97 0.60
C MET A 1 4.73 14.76 0.64
N PRO A 2 3.65 14.76 1.42
CA PRO A 2 2.69 13.66 1.37
C PRO A 2 2.07 13.63 -0.04
N PRO A 3 2.07 12.48 -0.73
CA PRO A 3 1.35 12.34 -1.99
C PRO A 3 -0.14 12.60 -1.75
N ARG A 4 -0.70 13.61 -2.42
CA ARG A 4 -2.13 13.92 -2.37
C ARG A 4 -2.89 12.99 -3.29
N TRP A 5 -3.86 12.27 -2.73
CA TRP A 5 -4.71 11.37 -3.52
C TRP A 5 -5.67 12.20 -4.39
N PRO A 6 -5.79 11.94 -5.71
CA PRO A 6 -6.69 12.70 -6.59
C PRO A 6 -8.19 12.46 -6.33
N ARG A 7 -8.53 11.36 -5.65
CA ARG A 7 -9.91 10.91 -5.36
C ARG A 7 -9.97 10.23 -4.01
N GLN A 8 -11.16 10.11 -3.43
CA GLN A 8 -11.38 9.31 -2.22
C GLN A 8 -10.88 7.87 -2.45
N PRO A 9 -10.00 7.34 -1.58
CA PRO A 9 -9.54 5.95 -1.70
C PRO A 9 -10.72 4.99 -1.54
N ASP A 10 -10.88 4.10 -2.52
CA ASP A 10 -11.86 3.01 -2.49
C ASP A 10 -11.12 1.70 -2.18
N ARG A 11 -11.74 0.81 -1.39
CA ARG A 11 -11.15 -0.47 -0.98
C ARG A 11 -10.85 -1.40 -2.17
N ASN A 12 -11.59 -1.22 -3.28
CA ASN A 12 -11.36 -1.95 -4.51
C ASN A 12 -10.18 -1.40 -5.35
N ASP A 13 -9.61 -0.25 -5.00
CA ASP A 13 -8.46 0.31 -5.72
C ASP A 13 -7.19 -0.52 -5.48
N PRO A 14 -6.54 -1.07 -6.53
CA PRO A 14 -5.30 -1.81 -6.37
C PRO A 14 -4.15 -1.02 -5.72
N ALA A 15 -4.10 0.31 -5.89
CA ALA A 15 -3.08 1.14 -5.25
C ALA A 15 -3.32 1.28 -3.75
N TYR A 16 -4.58 1.37 -3.32
CA TYR A 16 -4.95 1.44 -1.92
C TYR A 16 -4.71 0.12 -1.19
N ARG A 17 -5.05 -1.02 -1.81
CA ARG A 17 -4.81 -2.36 -1.22
C ARG A 17 -3.33 -2.64 -0.96
N LYS A 18 -2.45 -2.29 -1.91
CA LYS A 18 -1.00 -2.44 -1.71
C LYS A 18 -0.45 -1.60 -0.56
N LEU A 19 -1.05 -0.44 -0.30
CA LEU A 19 -0.66 0.40 0.84
C LEU A 19 -1.14 -0.22 2.15
N ASP A 20 -2.40 -0.65 2.20
CA ASP A 20 -3.01 -1.30 3.36
C ASP A 20 -2.23 -2.57 3.78
N ASP A 21 -1.85 -3.42 2.81
CA ASP A 21 -1.05 -4.61 3.04
C ASP A 21 0.33 -4.28 3.69
N ARG A 22 0.97 -3.19 3.25
CA ARG A 22 2.26 -2.74 3.81
C ARG A 22 2.12 -2.14 5.20
N MET A 23 1.07 -1.35 5.43
CA MET A 23 0.76 -0.81 6.75
C MET A 23 0.46 -1.93 7.74
N ASN A 24 -0.37 -2.90 7.34
CA ASN A 24 -0.71 -4.04 8.18
C ASN A 24 0.54 -4.86 8.53
N PHE A 25 1.42 -5.12 7.56
CA PHE A 25 2.72 -5.74 7.82
C PHE A 25 3.57 -4.94 8.80
N ALA A 26 3.66 -3.61 8.63
CA ALA A 26 4.42 -2.75 9.54
C ALA A 26 3.89 -2.79 10.98
N VAL A 27 2.56 -2.87 11.16
CA VAL A 27 1.94 -3.04 12.49
C VAL A 27 2.36 -4.37 13.12
N HIS A 28 2.38 -5.46 12.36
CA HIS A 28 2.84 -6.75 12.86
C HIS A 28 4.31 -6.71 13.28
N VAL A 29 5.17 -6.05 12.49
CA VAL A 29 6.58 -5.82 12.84
C VAL A 29 6.70 -5.02 14.14
N ALA A 30 5.89 -3.98 14.32
CA ALA A 30 5.90 -3.16 15.52
C ALA A 30 5.47 -3.93 16.77
N VAL A 31 4.39 -4.72 16.67
CA VAL A 31 3.91 -5.58 17.78
C VAL A 31 4.97 -6.64 18.13
N PHE A 32 5.56 -7.27 17.12
CA PHE A 32 6.66 -8.21 17.30
C PHE A 32 7.82 -7.54 18.04
N ALA A 33 8.29 -6.37 17.58
CA ALA A 33 9.40 -5.67 18.20
C ALA A 33 9.10 -5.29 19.65
N LEU A 34 7.91 -4.75 19.93
CA LEU A 34 7.49 -4.32 21.26
C LEU A 34 7.44 -5.50 22.25
N CYS A 35 6.73 -6.58 21.88
CA CYS A 35 6.55 -7.73 22.75
C CYS A 35 7.87 -8.47 22.99
N ASN A 36 8.67 -8.70 21.95
CA ASN A 36 9.92 -9.42 22.10
C ASN A 36 10.95 -8.57 22.87
N SER A 37 11.07 -7.27 22.59
CA SER A 37 11.98 -6.39 23.34
C SER A 37 11.58 -6.29 24.81
N GLY A 38 10.29 -6.17 25.11
CA GLY A 38 9.78 -6.18 26.48
C GLY A 38 10.08 -7.51 27.20
N ALA A 39 9.79 -8.65 26.56
CA ALA A 39 10.07 -9.96 27.14
C ALA A 39 11.57 -10.17 27.44
N TRP A 40 12.45 -9.78 26.51
CA TRP A 40 13.90 -9.84 26.71
C TRP A 40 14.38 -8.88 27.80
N PHE A 41 13.79 -7.70 27.91
CA PHE A 41 14.09 -6.75 28.99
C PHE A 41 13.73 -7.32 30.38
N PHE A 42 12.53 -7.88 30.55
CA PHE A 42 12.13 -8.49 31.83
C PHE A 42 12.94 -9.74 32.18
N ARG A 43 13.36 -10.51 31.17
CA ARG A 43 14.26 -11.65 31.34
C ARG A 43 15.59 -11.21 31.98
N ILE A 44 16.17 -10.10 31.51
CA ILE A 44 17.40 -9.52 32.05
C ILE A 44 17.17 -9.01 33.47
N LEU A 45 16.08 -8.26 33.70
CA LEU A 45 15.77 -7.72 35.03
C LEU A 45 15.58 -8.78 36.11
N ASN A 46 14.97 -9.92 35.75
CA ASN A 46 14.72 -11.02 36.70
C ASN A 46 15.83 -12.06 36.73
N ALA A 47 16.92 -11.88 35.97
CA ALA A 47 17.97 -12.90 35.75
C ALA A 47 17.38 -14.28 35.38
N ALA A 48 16.26 -14.29 34.65
CA ALA A 48 15.49 -15.48 34.38
C ALA A 48 16.07 -16.25 33.17
N ALA A 49 16.47 -17.50 33.37
CA ALA A 49 17.01 -18.36 32.31
C ALA A 49 15.91 -19.23 31.67
N TRP A 50 14.93 -18.61 31.00
CA TRP A 50 13.84 -19.36 30.36
C TRP A 50 14.25 -19.95 29.02
N ASP A 51 14.39 -21.27 28.91
CA ASP A 51 14.86 -21.90 27.66
C ASP A 51 13.88 -21.75 26.47
N TRP A 52 12.62 -21.38 26.71
CA TRP A 52 11.60 -21.21 25.67
C TRP A 52 11.58 -19.81 25.01
N THR A 53 12.19 -18.78 25.61
CA THR A 53 12.21 -17.42 25.04
C THR A 53 12.86 -17.34 23.65
N PRO A 54 14.00 -18.01 23.38
CA PRO A 54 14.61 -18.03 22.05
C PRO A 54 13.71 -18.73 21.02
N TRP A 55 13.02 -19.80 21.42
CA TRP A 55 12.10 -20.52 20.54
C TRP A 55 10.86 -19.70 20.19
N LEU A 56 10.28 -19.00 21.17
CA LEU A 56 9.15 -18.11 20.94
C LEU A 56 9.53 -16.98 19.96
N THR A 57 10.63 -16.28 20.25
CA THR A 57 11.12 -15.16 19.43
C THR A 57 11.51 -15.61 18.03
N GLY A 58 12.19 -16.76 17.90
CA GLY A 58 12.61 -17.33 16.62
C GLY A 58 11.45 -17.83 15.75
N SER A 59 10.51 -18.60 16.32
CA SER A 59 9.33 -19.10 15.59
C SER A 59 8.42 -17.95 15.14
N TRP A 60 8.23 -16.94 15.99
CA TRP A 60 7.44 -15.76 15.65
C TRP A 60 8.13 -14.91 14.58
N ALA A 61 9.46 -14.75 14.64
CA ALA A 61 10.22 -14.06 13.58
C ALA A 61 10.08 -14.78 12.23
N LEU A 62 10.11 -16.12 12.22
CA LEU A 62 9.90 -16.95 11.04
C LEU A 62 8.51 -16.74 10.44
N LEU A 63 7.46 -16.75 11.27
CA LEU A 63 6.10 -16.44 10.84
C LEU A 63 6.01 -15.03 10.23
N LEU A 64 6.65 -14.04 10.87
CA LEU A 64 6.66 -12.67 10.37
C LEU A 64 7.37 -12.55 9.01
N LEU A 65 8.52 -13.20 8.86
CA LEU A 65 9.24 -13.29 7.60
C LEU A 65 8.39 -13.96 6.51
N SER A 66 7.73 -15.06 6.83
CA SER A 66 6.84 -15.74 5.89
C SER A 66 5.67 -14.86 5.45
N HIS A 67 5.10 -14.08 6.37
CA HIS A 67 4.02 -13.15 6.08
C HIS A 67 4.51 -11.99 5.18
N GLY A 68 5.69 -11.46 5.46
CA GLY A 68 6.32 -10.43 4.62
C GLY A 68 6.59 -10.93 3.21
N VAL A 69 7.21 -12.11 3.08
CA VAL A 69 7.49 -12.74 1.77
C VAL A 69 6.19 -12.96 0.99
N TYR A 70 5.11 -13.40 1.63
CA TYR A 70 3.81 -13.56 0.99
C TYR A 70 3.29 -12.25 0.37
N ILE A 71 3.33 -11.15 1.12
CA ILE A 71 2.85 -9.83 0.66
C ILE A 71 3.72 -9.28 -0.48
N PHE A 72 5.05 -9.41 -0.39
CA PHE A 72 5.98 -8.83 -1.36
C PHE A 72 6.17 -9.67 -2.62
N ALA A 73 6.16 -11.00 -2.53
CA ALA A 73 6.48 -11.88 -3.66
C ALA A 73 5.27 -12.24 -4.53
N ILE A 74 4.05 -12.31 -3.96
CA ILE A 74 2.88 -12.88 -4.65
C ILE A 74 1.91 -11.81 -5.18
N ALA A 75 2.03 -10.55 -4.74
CA ALA A 75 1.14 -9.48 -5.17
C ALA A 75 1.51 -8.87 -6.54
N THR A 76 1.61 -9.69 -7.59
CA THR A 76 1.37 -9.22 -8.96
C THR A 76 -0.12 -8.93 -9.08
N ILE A 77 -0.54 -7.73 -8.70
CA ILE A 77 -1.84 -7.22 -9.17
C ILE A 77 -1.70 -7.10 -10.69
N PRO A 78 -2.38 -7.92 -11.51
CA PRO A 78 -2.46 -7.63 -12.92
C PRO A 78 -3.10 -6.24 -13.01
N THR A 79 -2.35 -5.26 -13.50
CA THR A 79 -2.97 -4.07 -14.07
C THR A 79 -4.06 -4.61 -14.99
N PRO A 80 -5.34 -4.22 -14.86
CA PRO A 80 -6.26 -4.50 -15.94
C PRO A 80 -5.61 -3.85 -17.15
N SER A 81 -5.04 -4.65 -18.06
CA SER A 81 -4.80 -4.23 -19.42
C SER A 81 -6.19 -3.88 -19.91
N SER A 82 -6.54 -2.60 -19.77
CA SER A 82 -7.85 -2.13 -20.17
C SER A 82 -7.97 -2.46 -21.65
N PRO A 83 -8.78 -3.45 -22.06
CA PRO A 83 -8.87 -3.78 -23.47
C PRO A 83 -9.63 -2.69 -24.23
N ASN A 84 -10.19 -1.70 -23.50
CA ASN A 84 -11.15 -0.73 -24.01
C ASN A 84 -10.91 0.69 -23.46
N LEU A 85 -9.67 1.14 -23.28
CA LEU A 85 -9.42 2.58 -23.34
C LEU A 85 -9.23 2.93 -24.82
N PRO A 86 -10.18 3.64 -25.46
CA PRO A 86 -9.86 4.25 -26.74
C PRO A 86 -8.63 5.13 -26.54
N GLU A 87 -7.72 5.07 -27.49
CA GLU A 87 -6.48 5.84 -27.61
C GLU A 87 -6.78 7.34 -27.79
N ALA A 88 -7.52 7.92 -26.86
CA ALA A 88 -8.05 9.28 -26.90
C ALA A 88 -7.61 10.08 -25.66
N GLY A 89 -6.57 9.60 -24.96
CA GLY A 89 -5.98 10.28 -23.79
C GLY A 89 -4.59 10.87 -24.01
N ARG A 90 -3.98 10.64 -25.18
CA ARG A 90 -2.62 11.13 -25.51
C ARG A 90 -2.68 12.30 -26.50
N SER A 91 -3.41 13.36 -26.17
CA SER A 91 -3.17 14.72 -26.67
C SER A 91 -4.36 15.59 -26.27
N ILE A 92 -4.37 16.11 -25.04
CA ILE A 92 -5.14 17.33 -24.79
C ILE A 92 -4.22 18.49 -25.18
N HIS A 93 -3.91 18.55 -26.48
CA HIS A 93 -3.55 19.78 -27.15
C HIS A 93 -4.83 20.61 -27.12
N CYS A 94 -4.84 21.70 -26.37
CA CYS A 94 -5.92 22.68 -26.38
C CYS A 94 -5.92 23.39 -27.74
N GLU A 95 -6.51 22.78 -28.76
CA GLU A 95 -6.89 23.47 -29.99
C GLU A 95 -8.19 24.24 -29.68
N PHE A 96 -8.06 25.54 -29.42
CA PHE A 96 -9.18 26.47 -29.27
C PHE A 96 -9.92 26.57 -30.61
N PRO A 97 -11.19 26.13 -30.75
CA PRO A 97 -11.94 26.40 -31.96
C PRO A 97 -12.34 27.87 -31.98
N LYS A 98 -11.79 28.60 -32.96
CA LYS A 98 -12.11 29.99 -33.29
C LYS A 98 -13.60 30.10 -33.60
N ILE A 99 -14.38 30.66 -32.68
CA ILE A 99 -15.82 30.87 -32.82
C ILE A 99 -16.04 31.79 -34.03
N LYS A 100 -16.56 31.22 -35.13
CA LYS A 100 -17.01 31.99 -36.29
C LYS A 100 -18.31 32.70 -35.93
N SER A 101 -18.23 34.03 -35.99
CA SER A 101 -19.29 35.00 -36.25
C SER A 101 -20.66 34.38 -36.61
N ILE A 102 -21.62 34.50 -35.69
CA ILE A 102 -23.04 34.35 -35.98
C ILE A 102 -23.58 35.75 -36.33
N THR A 103 -23.87 35.90 -37.62
CA THR A 103 -24.62 36.99 -38.23
C THR A 103 -26.04 36.98 -37.68
N VAL A 104 -26.43 38.04 -36.94
CA VAL A 104 -27.84 38.34 -36.65
C VAL A 104 -28.38 39.11 -37.84
N LEU A 105 -29.15 38.41 -38.68
CA LEU A 105 -29.93 38.95 -39.80
C LEU A 105 -31.38 39.09 -39.31
N GLY A 106 -31.96 40.26 -39.54
CA GLY A 106 -33.14 40.75 -38.85
C GLY A 106 -34.45 40.03 -39.13
N VAL A 107 -35.35 40.19 -38.16
CA VAL A 107 -36.80 40.43 -38.29
C VAL A 107 -37.18 41.37 -37.15
#